data_AF-A0A441XM74-F1
#
_entry.id   AF-A0A441XM74-F1
#
_cell.length_a   1.000
_cell.length_b   1.000
_cell.length_c   1.000
_cell.angle_alpha   90.00
_cell.angle_beta   90.00
_cell.angle_gamma   90.00
#
_symmetry.space_group_name_H-M   'P 1'
#
loop_
_entity.id
_entity.type
_entity.pdbx_description
1 polymer ?
#
loop_
_entity_poly.entity_id
_entity_poly.type
_entity_poly.pdbx_seq_one_letter_code
_entity_poly.pdbx_strand_id
1 'polypeptide(L)'
;HELLMHHPRRPVAKQEIAALEDPDARENWEFMIAFRDHVLDAPSLEAAYLALARGSAENIPPLFMNQLAQVVLRNALDGQHDACVVRAAELFYRPQRVTSHEGAVLLADAETIERHEQNRHASPLLGMLGGPAVTELEILDENNSESYFARSDAFDMVLKLGNVRSPARRGLATAMEIWIRHLVAVDVEIEPVERIEDDDWAWFVGLDAEATRIGNTLWAGDELDPEAAKRVIALFRLTFSDTGEVLPQVGARPVWLIMAMTPDRTIRMKPQNLVAGLPFRAPGTVN
;
A
#
# COMPACT_ATOMS: atom_id res chain seq x y z
N HIS A 1 29.25 -4.38 8.20
CA HIS A 1 28.37 -3.21 8.34
C HIS A 1 29.09 -1.89 8.08
N GLU A 2 30.06 -1.49 8.91
CA GLU A 2 30.77 -0.18 8.79
C GLU A 2 31.34 0.10 7.38
N LEU A 3 31.88 -0.92 6.72
CA LEU A 3 32.38 -0.80 5.34
C LEU A 3 31.30 -0.38 4.33
N LEU A 4 30.06 -0.84 4.49
CA LEU A 4 28.95 -0.47 3.61
C LEU A 4 28.36 0.89 3.96
N MET A 5 28.51 1.37 5.20
CA MET A 5 28.15 2.75 5.55
C MET A 5 29.04 3.75 4.81
N HIS A 6 30.33 3.43 4.64
CA HIS A 6 31.28 4.28 3.92
C HIS A 6 31.28 4.03 2.40
N HIS A 7 31.03 2.79 1.98
CA HIS A 7 31.02 2.37 0.58
C HIS A 7 29.76 1.56 0.26
N PRO A 8 28.58 2.20 0.15
CA PRO A 8 27.30 1.50 0.02
C PRO A 8 27.21 0.64 -1.24
N ARG A 9 27.91 1.02 -2.32
CA ARG A 9 27.93 0.31 -3.61
C ARG A 9 29.00 -0.78 -3.71
N ARG A 10 29.75 -1.05 -2.64
CA ARG A 10 30.80 -2.07 -2.65
C ARG A 10 30.18 -3.47 -2.87
N PRO A 11 30.72 -4.28 -3.79
CA PRO A 11 30.37 -5.69 -3.89
C PRO A 11 30.64 -6.43 -2.58
N VAL A 12 29.75 -7.36 -2.21
CA VAL A 12 29.92 -8.23 -1.04
C VAL A 12 29.93 -9.66 -1.54
N ALA A 13 31.04 -10.36 -1.35
CA ALA A 13 31.19 -11.73 -1.81
C ALA A 13 30.39 -12.69 -0.94
N LYS A 14 29.88 -13.78 -1.54
CA LYS A 14 29.15 -14.83 -0.79
C LYS A 14 29.97 -15.42 0.36
N GLN A 15 31.30 -15.50 0.23
CA GLN A 15 32.17 -15.96 1.31
C GLN A 15 32.20 -15.01 2.51
N GLU A 16 32.05 -13.69 2.30
CA GLU A 16 31.99 -12.71 3.40
C GLU A 16 30.73 -12.91 4.24
N ILE A 17 29.59 -13.21 3.60
CA ILE A 17 28.35 -13.52 4.30
C ILE A 17 28.45 -14.88 4.99
N ALA A 18 28.95 -15.91 4.29
CA ALA A 18 29.09 -17.26 4.84
C ALA A 18 29.97 -17.33 6.10
N ALA A 19 30.92 -16.39 6.25
CA ALA A 19 31.81 -16.28 7.40
C ALA A 19 31.13 -15.76 8.68
N LEU A 20 29.89 -15.24 8.62
CA LEU A 20 29.14 -14.87 9.82
C LEU A 20 28.75 -16.13 10.60
N GLU A 21 28.96 -16.10 11.92
CA GLU A 21 28.72 -17.25 12.82
C GLU A 21 27.23 -17.50 13.03
N ASP A 22 26.45 -16.42 13.14
CA ASP A 22 25.01 -16.47 13.39
C ASP A 22 24.25 -16.80 12.08
N PRO A 23 23.52 -17.92 12.01
CA PRO A 23 22.76 -18.31 10.82
C PRO A 23 21.65 -17.32 10.47
N ASP A 24 20.99 -16.71 11.45
CA ASP A 24 19.91 -15.75 11.22
C ASP A 24 20.50 -14.44 10.67
N ALA A 25 21.69 -14.05 11.17
CA ALA A 25 22.42 -12.92 10.61
C ALA A 25 22.79 -13.19 9.15
N ARG A 26 23.28 -14.39 8.81
CA ARG A 26 23.61 -14.74 7.42
C ARG A 26 22.42 -14.58 6.49
N GLU A 27 21.28 -15.16 6.83
CA GLU A 27 20.07 -15.08 6.03
C GLU A 27 19.63 -13.61 5.82
N ASN A 28 19.62 -12.80 6.88
CA ASN A 28 19.30 -11.37 6.78
C ASN A 28 20.28 -10.61 5.87
N TRP A 29 21.57 -10.92 5.95
CA TRP A 29 22.58 -10.34 5.07
C TRP A 29 22.41 -10.79 3.62
N GLU A 30 22.03 -12.05 3.36
CA GLU A 30 21.72 -12.53 2.01
C GLU A 30 20.55 -11.74 1.41
N PHE A 31 19.46 -11.56 2.15
CA PHE A 31 18.32 -10.77 1.69
C PHE A 31 18.68 -9.30 1.43
N MET A 32 19.40 -8.66 2.35
CA MET A 32 19.78 -7.26 2.21
C MET A 32 20.72 -7.04 1.02
N ILE A 33 21.72 -7.90 0.84
CA ILE A 33 22.67 -7.78 -0.27
C ILE A 33 21.98 -8.06 -1.61
N ALA A 34 21.13 -9.08 -1.69
CA ALA A 34 20.36 -9.36 -2.91
C ALA A 34 19.44 -8.18 -3.30
N PHE A 35 18.74 -7.60 -2.33
CA PHE A 35 17.91 -6.41 -2.57
C PHE A 35 18.74 -5.21 -3.01
N ARG A 36 19.87 -4.94 -2.34
CA ARG A 36 20.76 -3.84 -2.70
C ARG A 36 21.28 -3.99 -4.12
N ASP A 37 21.78 -5.17 -4.47
CA ASP A 37 22.35 -5.43 -5.80
C ASP A 37 21.27 -5.27 -6.89
N HIS A 38 20.03 -5.73 -6.63
CA HIS A 38 18.87 -5.46 -7.50
C HIS A 38 18.63 -3.96 -7.72
N VAL A 39 18.68 -3.15 -6.66
CA VAL A 39 18.53 -1.68 -6.76
C VAL A 39 19.69 -1.05 -7.52
N LEU A 40 20.93 -1.55 -7.35
CA LEU A 40 22.12 -1.02 -8.03
C LEU A 40 22.16 -1.36 -9.53
N ASP A 41 21.60 -2.50 -9.91
CA ASP A 41 21.53 -2.96 -11.30
C ASP A 41 20.42 -2.26 -12.10
N ALA A 42 19.39 -1.75 -11.42
CA ALA A 42 18.32 -1.00 -12.04
C ALA A 42 18.73 0.43 -12.43
N PRO A 43 18.22 0.97 -13.55
CA PRO A 43 18.53 2.35 -13.97
C PRO A 43 17.86 3.42 -13.11
N SER A 44 16.82 3.06 -12.36
CA SER A 44 16.11 3.93 -11.41
C SER A 44 15.42 3.10 -10.32
N LEU A 45 14.97 3.77 -9.26
CA LEU A 45 14.18 3.12 -8.19
C LEU A 45 12.81 2.67 -8.70
N GLU A 46 12.20 3.42 -9.60
CA GLU A 46 10.97 3.04 -10.29
C GLU A 46 11.17 1.76 -11.11
N ALA A 47 12.26 1.68 -11.88
CA ALA A 47 12.58 0.48 -12.66
C ALA A 47 12.85 -0.73 -11.73
N ALA A 48 13.55 -0.52 -10.62
CA ALA A 48 13.75 -1.55 -9.60
C ALA A 48 12.42 -2.04 -9.04
N TYR A 49 11.51 -1.12 -8.70
CA TYR A 49 10.18 -1.44 -8.19
C TYR A 49 9.34 -2.21 -9.21
N LEU A 50 9.28 -1.73 -10.46
CA LEU A 50 8.53 -2.37 -11.55
C LEU A 50 8.99 -3.80 -11.82
N ALA A 51 10.30 -4.05 -11.80
CA ALA A 51 10.84 -5.40 -11.98
C ALA A 51 10.35 -6.36 -10.88
N LEU A 52 10.38 -5.93 -9.62
CA LEU A 52 9.87 -6.73 -8.50
C LEU A 52 8.35 -6.93 -8.60
N ALA A 53 7.60 -5.86 -8.88
CA ALA A 53 6.15 -5.89 -9.01
C ALA A 53 5.66 -6.85 -10.10
N ARG A 54 6.43 -7.03 -11.17
CA ARG A 54 6.10 -7.90 -12.32
C ARG A 54 6.59 -9.35 -12.20
N GLY A 55 7.10 -9.76 -11.04
CA GLY A 55 7.40 -11.17 -10.76
C GLY A 55 8.83 -11.46 -10.29
N SER A 56 9.72 -10.48 -10.16
CA SER A 56 11.07 -10.70 -9.60
C SER A 56 11.11 -10.72 -8.06
N ALA A 57 9.96 -10.70 -7.38
CA ALA A 57 9.88 -10.54 -5.93
C ALA A 57 9.91 -11.86 -5.11
N GLU A 58 10.03 -13.03 -5.73
CA GLU A 58 9.86 -14.34 -5.04
C GLU A 58 10.77 -14.57 -3.82
N ASN A 59 11.85 -13.79 -3.66
CA ASN A 59 12.76 -13.87 -2.51
C ASN A 59 13.05 -12.51 -1.85
N ILE A 60 12.21 -11.50 -2.09
CA ILE A 60 12.39 -10.16 -1.51
C ILE A 60 11.40 -9.99 -0.35
N PRO A 61 11.90 -9.81 0.90
CA PRO A 61 11.05 -9.48 2.04
C PRO A 61 10.10 -8.29 1.74
N PRO A 62 8.82 -8.37 2.15
CA PRO A 62 7.84 -7.31 1.88
C PRO A 62 8.28 -5.91 2.36
N LEU A 63 9.10 -5.84 3.41
CA LEU A 63 9.66 -4.59 3.92
C LEU A 63 10.41 -3.80 2.85
N PHE A 64 11.18 -4.46 1.99
CA PHE A 64 11.95 -3.78 0.95
C PHE A 64 11.04 -3.24 -0.17
N MET A 65 9.99 -3.97 -0.51
CA MET A 65 8.95 -3.46 -1.43
C MET A 65 8.27 -2.22 -0.87
N ASN A 66 7.97 -2.20 0.43
CA ASN A 66 7.40 -1.04 1.10
C ASN A 66 8.36 0.16 1.08
N GLN A 67 9.64 -0.06 1.39
CA GLN A 67 10.65 1.00 1.36
C GLN A 67 10.82 1.60 -0.05
N LEU A 68 10.85 0.77 -1.10
CA LEU A 68 10.86 1.27 -2.48
C LEU A 68 9.58 2.05 -2.79
N ALA A 69 8.41 1.53 -2.41
CA ALA A 69 7.14 2.21 -2.64
C ALA A 69 7.12 3.60 -1.98
N GLN A 70 7.65 3.72 -0.75
CA GLN A 70 7.76 5.01 -0.06
C GLN A 70 8.62 6.02 -0.84
N VAL A 71 9.80 5.62 -1.29
CA VAL A 71 10.71 6.53 -2.00
C VAL A 71 10.17 6.89 -3.39
N VAL A 72 9.57 5.93 -4.10
CA VAL A 72 8.90 6.20 -5.39
C VAL A 72 7.72 7.15 -5.20
N LEU A 73 6.88 6.94 -4.18
CA LEU A 73 5.76 7.84 -3.88
C LEU A 73 6.23 9.24 -3.52
N ARG A 74 7.38 9.39 -2.85
CA ARG A 74 7.93 10.71 -2.55
C ARG A 74 8.20 11.51 -3.82
N ASN A 75 8.64 10.86 -4.89
CA ASN A 75 8.82 11.47 -6.21
C ASN A 75 7.47 11.68 -6.90
N ALA A 76 6.61 10.66 -6.92
CA ALA A 76 5.30 10.70 -7.60
C ALA A 76 4.36 11.78 -7.04
N LEU A 77 4.47 12.08 -5.74
CA LEU A 77 3.65 13.07 -5.02
C LEU A 77 4.34 14.44 -4.89
N ASP A 78 5.44 14.68 -5.59
CA ASP A 78 6.07 16.00 -5.58
C ASP A 78 5.09 17.08 -6.06
N GLY A 79 5.02 18.19 -5.33
CA GLY A 79 4.04 19.27 -5.57
C GLY A 79 2.59 18.95 -5.16
N GLN A 80 2.30 17.81 -4.55
CA GLN A 80 0.97 17.55 -3.98
C GLN A 80 0.78 18.33 -2.67
N HIS A 81 -0.31 19.09 -2.59
CA HIS A 81 -0.65 19.96 -1.47
C HIS A 81 -1.90 19.51 -0.69
N ASP A 82 -2.62 18.50 -1.18
CA ASP A 82 -3.72 17.88 -0.44
C ASP A 82 -3.17 16.86 0.56
N ALA A 83 -3.25 17.21 1.85
CA ALA A 83 -2.81 16.34 2.95
C ALA A 83 -3.54 14.99 2.98
N CYS A 84 -4.80 14.92 2.55
CA CYS A 84 -5.54 13.65 2.48
C CYS A 84 -4.98 12.72 1.42
N VAL A 85 -4.50 13.24 0.28
CA VAL A 85 -3.83 12.44 -0.76
C VAL A 85 -2.53 11.86 -0.22
N VAL A 86 -1.69 12.70 0.38
CA VAL A 86 -0.38 12.27 0.88
C VAL A 86 -0.53 11.31 2.07
N ARG A 87 -1.45 11.60 3.00
CA ARG A 87 -1.75 10.70 4.13
C ARG A 87 -2.32 9.36 3.66
N ALA A 88 -3.16 9.34 2.62
CA ALA A 88 -3.69 8.11 2.06
C ALA A 88 -2.62 7.30 1.33
N ALA A 89 -1.66 7.95 0.69
CA ALA A 89 -0.54 7.29 0.03
C ALA A 89 0.34 6.50 1.02
N GLU A 90 0.36 6.84 2.31
CA GLU A 90 1.06 6.07 3.33
C GLU A 90 0.59 4.60 3.40
N LEU A 91 -0.66 4.30 3.03
CA LEU A 91 -1.18 2.92 2.99
C LEU A 91 -0.36 2.00 2.08
N PHE A 92 0.31 2.57 1.06
CA PHE A 92 1.07 1.83 0.06
C PHE A 92 2.33 1.19 0.66
N TYR A 93 2.86 1.75 1.75
CA TYR A 93 4.10 1.29 2.36
C TYR A 93 4.01 1.05 3.87
N ARG A 94 2.93 1.49 4.53
CA ARG A 94 2.72 1.32 5.98
C ARG A 94 1.43 0.54 6.27
N PRO A 95 1.52 -0.59 6.99
CA PRO A 95 0.34 -1.29 7.49
C PRO A 95 -0.52 -0.39 8.38
N GLN A 96 -1.84 -0.46 8.24
CA GLN A 96 -2.77 0.34 9.04
C GLN A 96 -3.62 -0.54 9.95
N ARG A 97 -3.81 -0.14 11.20
CA ARG A 97 -4.81 -0.70 12.11
C ARG A 97 -6.17 -0.11 11.82
N VAL A 98 -7.15 -0.98 11.74
CA VAL A 98 -8.55 -0.64 11.42
C VAL A 98 -9.35 -0.61 12.71
N THR A 99 -9.98 0.53 12.95
CA THR A 99 -10.97 0.67 14.03
C THR A 99 -12.24 1.29 13.49
N SER A 100 -13.38 0.95 14.09
CA SER A 100 -14.67 1.50 13.71
C SER A 100 -15.13 2.45 14.81
N HIS A 101 -15.45 3.69 14.44
CA HIS A 101 -15.92 4.71 15.38
C HIS A 101 -17.00 5.57 14.72
N GLU A 102 -18.16 5.71 15.37
CA GLU A 102 -19.30 6.51 14.88
C GLU A 102 -19.70 6.21 13.41
N GLY A 103 -19.66 4.94 13.01
CA GLY A 103 -20.02 4.52 11.65
C GLY A 103 -18.96 4.83 10.57
N ALA A 104 -17.81 5.37 10.95
CA ALA A 104 -16.66 5.55 10.07
C ALA A 104 -15.56 4.52 10.37
N VAL A 105 -14.76 4.22 9.34
CA VAL A 105 -13.55 3.41 9.48
C VAL A 105 -12.37 4.34 9.69
N LEU A 106 -11.60 4.12 10.75
CA LEU A 106 -10.40 4.86 11.10
C LEU A 106 -9.17 4.00 10.84
N LEU A 107 -8.21 4.56 10.09
CA LEU A 107 -6.95 3.92 9.75
C LEU A 107 -5.80 4.66 10.43
N ALA A 108 -5.10 3.95 11.31
CA ALA A 108 -3.93 4.46 12.02
C ALA A 108 -2.71 3.61 11.70
N ASP A 109 -1.52 4.22 11.65
CA ASP A 109 -0.28 3.48 11.41
C ASP A 109 -0.07 2.38 12.45
N ALA A 110 0.18 1.15 12.00
CA ALA A 110 0.24 0.00 12.89
C ALA A 110 1.44 0.05 13.84
N GLU A 111 2.58 0.56 13.38
CA GLU A 111 3.79 0.70 14.20
C GLU A 111 3.58 1.78 15.28
N THR A 112 2.95 2.90 14.93
CA THR A 112 2.60 3.96 15.87
C THR A 112 1.64 3.45 16.95
N ILE A 113 0.59 2.72 16.58
CA ILE A 113 -0.32 2.10 17.55
C ILE A 113 0.41 1.12 18.46
N GLU A 114 1.27 0.26 17.90
CA GLU A 114 2.04 -0.71 18.70
C GLU A 114 2.95 -0.01 19.71
N ARG A 115 3.66 1.05 19.30
CA ARG A 115 4.49 1.87 20.18
C ARG A 115 3.68 2.52 21.31
N HIS A 116 2.49 3.05 21.00
CA HIS A 116 1.60 3.61 22.02
C HIS A 116 1.12 2.55 23.02
N GLU A 117 0.73 1.38 22.54
CA GLU A 117 0.31 0.27 23.40
C GLU A 117 1.47 -0.21 24.29
N GLN A 118 2.69 -0.37 23.75
CA GLN A 118 3.87 -0.72 24.54
C GLN A 118 4.13 0.30 25.67
N ASN A 119 4.04 1.60 25.36
CA ASN A 119 4.20 2.66 26.36
C ASN A 119 3.12 2.63 27.45
N ARG A 120 1.88 2.26 27.13
CA ARG A 120 0.80 2.08 28.11
C ARG A 120 1.01 0.88 29.02
N HIS A 121 1.47 -0.25 28.47
CA HIS A 121 1.76 -1.43 29.28
C HIS A 121 2.90 -1.16 30.29
N ALA A 122 3.80 -0.24 29.97
CA ALA A 122 4.81 0.25 30.91
C ALA A 122 4.25 1.17 32.02
N SER A 123 3.02 1.68 31.89
CA SER A 123 2.35 2.57 32.86
C SER A 123 0.98 2.04 33.30
N PRO A 124 0.89 1.35 34.45
CA PRO A 124 -0.35 0.71 34.92
C PRO A 124 -1.55 1.66 35.04
N LEU A 125 -1.33 2.95 35.34
CA LEU A 125 -2.40 3.95 35.42
C LEU A 125 -3.00 4.28 34.04
N LEU A 126 -2.16 4.35 32.99
CA LEU A 126 -2.61 4.63 31.63
C LEU A 126 -3.40 3.44 31.07
N GLY A 127 -2.97 2.21 31.38
CA GLY A 127 -3.68 0.99 31.00
C GLY A 127 -5.04 0.80 31.70
N MET A 128 -5.24 1.41 32.88
CA MET A 128 -6.51 1.33 33.61
C MET A 128 -7.51 2.45 33.27
N LEU A 129 -7.02 3.60 32.79
CA LEU A 129 -7.83 4.82 32.59
C LEU A 129 -7.98 5.25 31.12
N GLY A 130 -7.19 4.68 30.20
CA GLY A 130 -7.18 5.04 28.79
C GLY A 130 -8.20 4.26 27.92
N GLY A 131 -8.77 4.91 26.91
CA GLY A 131 -9.49 4.26 25.79
C GLY A 131 -8.54 3.58 24.80
N PRO A 132 -9.00 3.04 23.65
CA PRO A 132 -8.12 2.44 22.63
C PRO A 132 -6.98 3.38 22.17
N ALA A 133 -5.76 2.92 21.88
CA ALA A 133 -4.63 3.81 21.49
C ALA A 133 -4.95 4.74 20.31
N VAL A 134 -5.78 4.28 19.38
CA VAL A 134 -6.24 5.07 18.23
C VAL A 134 -7.00 6.34 18.64
N THR A 135 -7.66 6.37 19.80
CA THR A 135 -8.43 7.54 20.24
C THR A 135 -7.55 8.67 20.78
N GLU A 136 -6.26 8.39 21.02
CA GLU A 136 -5.27 9.41 21.39
C GLU A 136 -4.63 10.08 20.16
N LEU A 137 -4.78 9.48 18.98
CA LEU A 137 -4.21 10.00 17.75
C LEU A 137 -5.15 11.02 17.10
N GLU A 138 -4.55 12.02 16.48
CA GLU A 138 -5.26 13.12 15.86
C GLU A 138 -5.86 12.67 14.52
N ILE A 139 -7.17 12.85 14.31
CA ILE A 139 -7.82 12.56 13.03
C ILE A 139 -7.50 13.69 12.05
N LEU A 140 -7.01 13.34 10.86
CA LEU A 140 -6.79 14.31 9.79
C LEU A 140 -8.13 14.89 9.31
N ASP A 141 -8.26 16.20 9.37
CA ASP A 141 -9.38 16.98 8.86
C ASP A 141 -8.92 18.30 8.24
N GLU A 142 -9.87 19.12 7.79
CA GLU A 142 -9.58 20.38 7.11
C GLU A 142 -8.84 21.38 8.01
N ASN A 143 -9.08 21.37 9.32
CA ASN A 143 -8.51 22.33 10.27
C ASN A 143 -7.05 22.05 10.62
N ASN A 144 -6.61 20.79 10.51
CA ASN A 144 -5.23 20.39 10.83
C ASN A 144 -4.43 19.90 9.61
N SER A 145 -5.02 19.94 8.41
CA SER A 145 -4.41 19.52 7.14
C SER A 145 -3.06 20.17 6.84
N GLU A 146 -2.90 21.47 7.11
CA GLU A 146 -1.62 22.17 6.88
C GLU A 146 -0.50 21.65 7.79
N SER A 147 -0.85 21.24 9.02
CA SER A 147 0.13 20.75 9.99
C SER A 147 0.70 19.39 9.62
N TYR A 148 -0.01 18.60 8.82
CA TYR A 148 0.39 17.25 8.38
C TYR A 148 1.79 17.26 7.75
N PHE A 149 2.07 18.20 6.84
CA PHE A 149 3.35 18.24 6.12
C PHE A 149 4.57 18.47 7.02
N ALA A 150 4.39 19.19 8.14
CA ALA A 150 5.48 19.43 9.09
C ALA A 150 5.78 18.19 9.96
N ARG A 151 4.88 17.20 9.99
CA ARG A 151 4.98 15.99 10.82
C ARG A 151 4.77 14.69 10.04
N SER A 152 4.87 14.71 8.71
CA SER A 152 4.55 13.54 7.87
C SER A 152 5.40 12.31 8.20
N ASP A 153 6.62 12.52 8.73
CA ASP A 153 7.52 11.44 9.16
C ASP A 153 7.16 10.85 10.53
N ALA A 154 6.21 11.43 11.26
CA ALA A 154 5.74 10.92 12.56
C ALA A 154 4.69 9.82 12.41
N PHE A 155 3.97 9.78 11.27
CA PHE A 155 2.90 8.81 10.97
C PHE A 155 1.81 8.73 12.05
N ASP A 156 1.52 9.85 12.71
CA ASP A 156 0.70 9.93 13.92
C ASP A 156 -0.73 10.44 13.68
N MET A 157 -1.09 10.79 12.44
CA MET A 157 -2.45 11.21 12.08
C MET A 157 -3.30 10.04 11.58
N VAL A 158 -4.57 10.01 11.99
CA VAL A 158 -5.55 8.98 11.60
C VAL A 158 -6.28 9.39 10.34
N LEU A 159 -6.36 8.49 9.37
CA LEU A 159 -7.17 8.68 8.16
C LEU A 159 -8.60 8.14 8.39
N LYS A 160 -9.59 9.03 8.32
CA LYS A 160 -11.02 8.67 8.49
C LYS A 160 -11.66 8.34 7.16
N LEU A 161 -11.74 7.04 6.82
CA LEU A 161 -12.54 6.53 5.71
C LEU A 161 -14.04 6.64 6.05
N GLY A 162 -14.60 7.80 5.77
CA GLY A 162 -16.04 8.06 5.86
C GLY A 162 -16.82 7.50 4.67
N ASN A 163 -17.91 8.19 4.30
CA ASN A 163 -18.71 7.86 3.12
C ASN A 163 -17.90 8.00 1.81
N VAL A 164 -18.49 7.61 0.68
CA VAL A 164 -17.85 7.68 -0.66
C VAL A 164 -17.38 9.09 -1.06
N ARG A 165 -17.97 10.14 -0.49
CA ARG A 165 -17.57 11.54 -0.70
C ARG A 165 -16.59 12.04 0.37
N SER A 166 -16.03 11.18 1.22
CA SER A 166 -15.04 11.61 2.20
C SER A 166 -13.73 12.01 1.52
N PRO A 167 -13.04 13.07 2.00
CA PRO A 167 -11.73 13.46 1.51
C PRO A 167 -10.72 12.31 1.53
N ALA A 168 -10.79 11.43 2.54
CA ALA A 168 -9.91 10.28 2.66
C ALA A 168 -10.06 9.26 1.52
N ARG A 169 -11.29 8.92 1.11
CA ARG A 169 -11.51 7.99 -0.01
C ARG A 169 -11.12 8.61 -1.34
N ARG A 170 -11.43 9.89 -1.57
CA ARG A 170 -10.96 10.60 -2.78
C ARG A 170 -9.44 10.70 -2.80
N GLY A 171 -8.82 11.05 -1.68
CA GLY A 171 -7.37 11.14 -1.55
C GLY A 171 -6.68 9.81 -1.86
N LEU A 172 -7.23 8.69 -1.39
CA LEU A 172 -6.74 7.36 -1.74
C LEU A 172 -6.91 7.04 -3.23
N ALA A 173 -8.05 7.40 -3.84
CA ALA A 173 -8.26 7.24 -5.28
C ALA A 173 -7.22 8.03 -6.09
N THR A 174 -7.03 9.32 -5.78
CA THR A 174 -6.03 10.18 -6.41
C THR A 174 -4.61 9.66 -6.20
N ALA A 175 -4.26 9.14 -5.01
CA ALA A 175 -2.95 8.53 -4.79
C ALA A 175 -2.73 7.29 -5.68
N MET A 176 -3.77 6.48 -5.91
CA MET A 176 -3.72 5.34 -6.84
C MET A 176 -3.58 5.79 -8.30
N GLU A 177 -4.30 6.83 -8.73
CA GLU A 177 -4.18 7.42 -10.07
C GLU A 177 -2.76 7.94 -10.33
N ILE A 178 -2.22 8.73 -9.38
CA ILE A 178 -0.84 9.26 -9.45
C ILE A 178 0.17 8.12 -9.54
N TRP A 179 0.00 7.08 -8.72
CA TRP A 179 0.87 5.92 -8.72
C TRP A 179 0.90 5.18 -10.07
N ILE A 180 -0.28 4.91 -10.64
CA ILE A 180 -0.43 4.26 -11.94
C ILE A 180 0.21 5.13 -13.03
N ARG A 181 -0.14 6.42 -13.09
CA ARG A 181 0.43 7.35 -14.07
C ARG A 181 1.95 7.44 -13.96
N HIS A 182 2.49 7.54 -12.75
CA HIS A 182 3.94 7.67 -12.51
C HIS A 182 4.72 6.44 -12.97
N LEU A 183 4.22 5.24 -12.68
CA LEU A 183 4.97 4.00 -12.92
C LEU A 183 4.75 3.38 -14.30
N VAL A 184 3.56 3.52 -14.86
CA VAL A 184 3.21 2.85 -16.14
C VAL A 184 2.76 3.81 -17.23
N ALA A 185 2.72 5.13 -16.96
CA ALA A 185 2.33 6.16 -17.91
C ALA A 185 0.90 5.99 -18.49
N VAL A 186 0.02 5.36 -17.72
CA VAL A 186 -1.39 5.14 -18.08
C VAL A 186 -2.29 6.08 -17.30
N ASP A 187 -3.21 6.74 -18.01
CA ASP A 187 -4.19 7.63 -17.40
C ASP A 187 -5.49 6.88 -17.08
N VAL A 188 -5.86 6.89 -15.80
CA VAL A 188 -7.08 6.27 -15.28
C VAL A 188 -7.85 7.26 -14.42
N GLU A 189 -9.15 7.04 -14.30
CA GLU A 189 -10.03 7.70 -13.34
C GLU A 189 -10.50 6.66 -12.33
N ILE A 190 -10.41 7.00 -11.04
CA ILE A 190 -10.78 6.11 -9.94
C ILE A 190 -11.81 6.80 -9.05
N GLU A 191 -12.99 6.22 -8.96
CA GLU A 191 -14.11 6.73 -8.18
C GLU A 191 -14.40 5.84 -6.97
N PRO A 192 -14.51 6.38 -5.74
CA PRO A 192 -15.00 5.62 -4.60
C PRO A 192 -16.48 5.24 -4.77
N VAL A 193 -16.83 3.98 -4.52
CA VAL A 193 -18.21 3.47 -4.62
C VAL A 193 -18.66 2.78 -3.33
N GLU A 194 -19.98 2.69 -3.12
CA GLU A 194 -20.56 2.03 -1.94
C GLU A 194 -20.64 0.50 -2.10
N ARG A 195 -20.89 0.05 -3.32
CA ARG A 195 -21.10 -1.35 -3.68
C ARG A 195 -20.70 -1.56 -5.14
N ILE A 196 -20.43 -2.82 -5.48
CA ILE A 196 -20.26 -3.25 -6.87
C ILE A 196 -21.67 -3.52 -7.43
N GLU A 197 -22.04 -2.77 -8.46
CA GLU A 197 -23.27 -2.98 -9.25
C GLU A 197 -22.83 -3.24 -10.68
N ASP A 198 -22.60 -4.51 -11.00
CA ASP A 198 -22.11 -4.93 -12.31
C ASP A 198 -22.65 -6.31 -12.69
N ASP A 199 -23.47 -6.35 -13.73
CA ASP A 199 -24.00 -7.59 -14.29
C ASP A 199 -22.98 -8.28 -15.22
N ASP A 200 -21.94 -7.55 -15.69
CA ASP A 200 -20.89 -8.02 -16.62
C ASP A 200 -19.50 -7.74 -16.03
N TRP A 201 -19.24 -8.34 -14.86
CA TRP A 201 -18.00 -8.17 -14.09
C TRP A 201 -16.77 -8.58 -14.92
N ALA A 202 -16.09 -7.58 -15.50
CA ALA A 202 -15.03 -7.79 -16.47
C ALA A 202 -13.62 -7.93 -15.88
N TRP A 203 -13.35 -7.33 -14.72
CA TRP A 203 -12.06 -7.43 -14.02
C TRP A 203 -12.16 -6.97 -12.57
N PHE A 204 -11.24 -7.41 -11.71
CA PHE A 204 -11.02 -6.80 -10.40
C PHE A 204 -9.53 -6.80 -10.03
N VAL A 205 -9.17 -5.93 -9.08
CA VAL A 205 -7.87 -5.94 -8.41
C VAL A 205 -8.08 -5.85 -6.92
N GLY A 206 -7.59 -6.84 -6.18
CA GLY A 206 -7.48 -6.74 -4.73
C GLY A 206 -6.33 -5.80 -4.36
N LEU A 207 -6.60 -4.76 -3.58
CA LEU A 207 -5.60 -3.81 -3.10
C LEU A 207 -4.76 -4.39 -1.95
N ASP A 208 -5.12 -5.54 -1.41
CA ASP A 208 -4.41 -6.29 -0.38
C ASP A 208 -4.66 -7.79 -0.55
N ALA A 209 -4.01 -8.62 0.29
CA ALA A 209 -4.12 -10.07 0.19
C ALA A 209 -5.54 -10.59 0.48
N GLU A 210 -6.25 -9.98 1.44
CA GLU A 210 -7.60 -10.40 1.82
C GLU A 210 -8.61 -9.98 0.75
N ALA A 211 -8.48 -8.77 0.20
CA ALA A 211 -9.27 -8.32 -0.93
C ALA A 211 -9.05 -9.17 -2.18
N THR A 212 -7.81 -9.61 -2.43
CA THR A 212 -7.49 -10.54 -3.53
C THR A 212 -8.20 -11.87 -3.33
N ARG A 213 -8.19 -12.40 -2.10
CA ARG A 213 -8.90 -13.64 -1.75
C ARG A 213 -10.42 -13.50 -1.95
N ILE A 214 -11.02 -12.42 -1.44
CA ILE A 214 -12.44 -12.12 -1.59
C ILE A 214 -12.83 -11.99 -3.06
N GLY A 215 -12.08 -11.20 -3.83
CA GLY A 215 -12.33 -11.00 -5.25
C GLY A 215 -12.20 -12.29 -6.05
N ASN A 216 -11.20 -13.14 -5.76
CA ASN A 216 -11.07 -14.45 -6.42
C ASN A 216 -12.27 -15.36 -6.17
N THR A 217 -12.79 -15.41 -4.94
CA THR A 217 -14.00 -16.19 -4.60
C THR A 217 -15.20 -15.68 -5.41
N LEU A 218 -15.42 -14.36 -5.43
CA LEU A 218 -16.53 -13.76 -6.17
C LEU A 218 -16.38 -13.98 -7.69
N TRP A 219 -15.17 -13.86 -8.22
CA TRP A 219 -14.85 -14.08 -9.63
C TRP A 219 -15.07 -15.53 -10.08
N ALA A 220 -14.80 -16.50 -9.21
CA ALA A 220 -15.07 -17.91 -9.47
C ALA A 220 -16.58 -18.24 -9.46
N GLY A 221 -17.44 -17.31 -9.03
CA GLY A 221 -18.87 -17.53 -8.83
C GLY A 221 -19.22 -18.29 -7.55
N ASP A 222 -18.27 -18.40 -6.61
CA ASP A 222 -18.47 -19.07 -5.33
C ASP A 222 -19.20 -18.16 -4.34
N GLU A 223 -19.90 -18.76 -3.38
CA GLU A 223 -20.59 -18.03 -2.31
C GLU A 223 -19.57 -17.40 -1.35
N LEU A 224 -19.68 -16.08 -1.16
CA LEU A 224 -18.81 -15.35 -0.23
C LEU A 224 -19.32 -15.53 1.21
N ASP A 225 -18.43 -16.01 2.08
CA ASP A 225 -18.65 -16.03 3.53
C ASP A 225 -19.10 -14.63 4.05
N PRO A 226 -20.23 -14.53 4.77
CA PRO A 226 -20.71 -13.26 5.32
C PRO A 226 -19.67 -12.52 6.18
N GLU A 227 -18.79 -13.24 6.89
CA GLU A 227 -17.71 -12.61 7.65
C GLU A 227 -16.61 -12.06 6.74
N ALA A 228 -16.38 -12.64 5.56
CA ALA A 228 -15.49 -12.09 4.55
C ALA A 228 -16.07 -10.81 3.92
N ALA A 229 -17.37 -10.76 3.66
CA ALA A 229 -18.02 -9.56 3.15
C ALA A 229 -17.86 -8.35 4.10
N LYS A 230 -17.98 -8.58 5.42
CA LYS A 230 -17.77 -7.55 6.45
C LYS A 230 -16.34 -7.01 6.54
N ARG A 231 -15.37 -7.70 5.94
CA ARG A 231 -13.96 -7.28 5.92
C ARG A 231 -13.66 -6.28 4.81
N VAL A 232 -14.54 -6.12 3.81
CA VAL A 232 -14.41 -5.08 2.78
C VAL A 232 -14.66 -3.72 3.42
N ILE A 233 -13.69 -2.81 3.31
CA ILE A 233 -13.74 -1.48 3.93
C ILE A 233 -13.86 -0.35 2.90
N ALA A 234 -13.38 -0.56 1.67
CA ALA A 234 -13.47 0.39 0.60
C ALA A 234 -13.53 -0.31 -0.76
N LEU A 235 -14.28 0.29 -1.68
CA LEU A 235 -14.46 -0.14 -3.05
C LEU A 235 -14.24 1.07 -3.96
N PHE A 236 -13.61 0.82 -5.10
CA PHE A 236 -13.42 1.82 -6.13
C PHE A 236 -13.74 1.25 -7.50
N ARG A 237 -14.20 2.13 -8.39
CA ARG A 237 -14.36 1.87 -9.81
C ARG A 237 -13.22 2.56 -10.54
N LEU A 238 -12.44 1.80 -11.29
CA LEU A 238 -11.40 2.31 -12.18
C LEU A 238 -11.88 2.27 -13.63
N THR A 239 -11.72 3.38 -14.35
CA THR A 239 -11.94 3.49 -15.79
C THR A 239 -10.67 3.97 -16.48
N PHE A 240 -10.28 3.31 -17.57
CA PHE A 240 -9.15 3.73 -18.38
C PHE A 240 -9.55 4.87 -19.30
N SER A 241 -8.67 5.87 -19.42
CA SER A 241 -8.89 7.00 -20.34
C SER A 241 -8.75 6.56 -21.80
N ASP A 242 -7.84 5.62 -22.09
CA ASP A 242 -7.64 5.03 -23.42
C ASP A 242 -7.84 3.50 -23.38
N THR A 243 -8.91 3.02 -24.03
CA THR A 243 -9.17 1.58 -24.20
C THR A 243 -8.10 0.85 -25.02
N GLY A 244 -7.26 1.57 -25.77
CA GLY A 244 -6.12 1.03 -26.50
C GLY A 244 -5.07 0.41 -25.59
N GLU A 245 -4.96 0.89 -24.35
CA GLU A 245 -4.04 0.42 -23.31
C GLU A 245 -4.59 -0.76 -22.50
N VAL A 246 -5.82 -1.20 -22.79
CA VAL A 246 -6.52 -2.25 -22.07
C VAL A 246 -6.58 -3.53 -22.90
N LEU A 247 -6.61 -4.69 -22.24
CA LEU A 247 -6.90 -5.96 -22.89
C LEU A 247 -8.24 -5.87 -23.65
N PRO A 248 -8.30 -6.33 -24.92
CA PRO A 248 -9.54 -6.25 -25.72
C PRO A 248 -10.75 -6.92 -25.07
N GLN A 249 -10.51 -7.98 -24.29
CA GLN A 249 -11.54 -8.72 -23.57
C GLN A 249 -12.10 -7.98 -22.35
N VAL A 250 -11.54 -6.83 -21.96
CA VAL A 250 -12.07 -5.94 -20.91
C VAL A 250 -12.69 -4.70 -21.58
N GLY A 251 -11.93 -4.06 -22.49
CA GLY A 251 -12.43 -2.91 -23.26
C GLY A 251 -12.73 -1.70 -22.38
N ALA A 252 -13.90 -1.07 -22.58
CA ALA A 252 -14.32 0.12 -21.84
C ALA A 252 -15.01 -0.18 -20.48
N ARG A 253 -15.07 -1.45 -20.07
CA ARG A 253 -15.73 -1.84 -18.81
C ARG A 253 -14.89 -1.46 -17.60
N PRO A 254 -15.54 -1.18 -16.45
CA PRO A 254 -14.84 -0.81 -15.25
C PRO A 254 -13.97 -1.96 -14.71
N VAL A 255 -12.89 -1.57 -14.03
CA VAL A 255 -12.12 -2.47 -13.18
C VAL A 255 -12.46 -2.17 -11.72
N TRP A 256 -12.85 -3.19 -10.97
CA TRP A 256 -13.22 -3.02 -9.56
C TRP A 256 -12.01 -3.15 -8.65
N LEU A 257 -11.72 -2.13 -7.85
CA LEU A 257 -10.66 -2.18 -6.84
C LEU A 257 -11.27 -2.44 -5.47
N ILE A 258 -10.78 -3.48 -4.80
CA ILE A 258 -11.32 -3.93 -3.52
C ILE A 258 -10.26 -3.74 -2.45
N MET A 259 -10.61 -3.10 -1.32
CA MET A 259 -9.75 -3.06 -0.13
C MET A 259 -10.46 -3.73 1.04
N ALA A 260 -9.75 -4.62 1.72
CA ALA A 260 -10.24 -5.36 2.85
C ALA A 260 -9.23 -5.37 4.00
N MET A 261 -9.73 -5.54 5.21
CA MET A 261 -8.91 -5.77 6.38
C MET A 261 -8.75 -7.27 6.65
N THR A 262 -7.61 -7.67 7.18
CA THR A 262 -7.41 -9.03 7.70
C THR A 262 -8.24 -9.28 8.98
N PRO A 263 -8.40 -10.54 9.42
CA PRO A 263 -9.12 -10.86 10.67
C PRO A 263 -8.58 -10.15 11.93
N ASP A 264 -7.28 -9.82 11.97
CA ASP A 264 -6.64 -9.04 13.04
C ASP A 264 -6.83 -7.51 12.90
N ARG A 265 -7.75 -7.09 12.03
CA ARG A 265 -8.08 -5.67 11.75
C ARG A 265 -6.88 -4.86 11.29
N THR A 266 -6.12 -5.41 10.35
CA THR A 266 -4.98 -4.75 9.73
C THR A 266 -5.18 -4.65 8.22
N ILE A 267 -4.76 -3.55 7.61
CA ILE A 267 -4.64 -3.42 6.15
C ILE A 267 -3.16 -3.47 5.80
N ARG A 268 -2.83 -4.26 4.79
CA ARG A 268 -1.50 -4.31 4.18
C ARG A 268 -1.69 -4.15 2.67
N MET A 269 -1.77 -2.91 2.22
CA MET A 269 -1.96 -2.62 0.82
C MET A 269 -0.78 -3.18 0.02
N LYS A 270 -1.07 -3.66 -1.19
CA LYS A 270 -0.12 -4.19 -2.16
C LYS A 270 -0.16 -3.30 -3.39
N PRO A 271 0.53 -2.15 -3.40
CA PRO A 271 0.52 -1.23 -4.54
C PRO A 271 1.06 -1.84 -5.84
N GLN A 272 1.83 -2.92 -5.75
CA GLN A 272 2.27 -3.71 -6.91
C GLN A 272 1.10 -4.33 -7.68
N ASN A 273 -0.05 -4.55 -7.02
CA ASN A 273 -1.25 -5.06 -7.69
C ASN A 273 -1.83 -4.03 -8.67
N LEU A 274 -1.57 -2.73 -8.47
CA LEU A 274 -1.92 -1.67 -9.43
C LEU A 274 -0.95 -1.60 -10.62
N VAL A 275 0.14 -2.36 -10.60
CA VAL A 275 1.10 -2.45 -11.71
C VAL A 275 0.93 -3.77 -12.47
N ALA A 276 0.84 -4.88 -11.74
CA ALA A 276 0.80 -6.22 -12.33
C ALA A 276 -0.62 -6.81 -12.44
N GLY A 277 -1.57 -6.30 -11.65
CA GLY A 277 -2.93 -6.83 -11.57
C GLY A 277 -3.93 -6.14 -12.50
N LEU A 278 -3.61 -4.95 -13.03
CA LEU A 278 -4.49 -4.25 -13.96
C LEU A 278 -4.44 -4.89 -15.37
N PRO A 279 -5.55 -4.84 -16.14
CA PRO A 279 -5.66 -5.49 -17.44
C PRO A 279 -4.98 -4.67 -18.55
N PHE A 280 -3.72 -4.29 -18.35
CA PHE A 280 -2.94 -3.59 -19.35
C PHE A 280 -2.73 -4.47 -20.58
N ARG A 281 -2.81 -3.86 -21.76
CA ARG A 281 -2.28 -4.44 -22.97
C ARG A 281 -0.76 -4.49 -22.81
N ALA A 282 -0.15 -5.66 -23.07
CA ALA A 282 1.29 -5.88 -22.84
C ALA A 282 2.11 -4.67 -23.31
N PRO A 283 3.11 -4.22 -22.52
CA PRO A 283 3.82 -2.98 -22.81
C PRO A 283 4.40 -3.06 -24.22
N GLY A 284 3.99 -2.14 -25.08
CA GLY A 284 4.83 -1.76 -26.21
C GLY A 284 6.19 -1.42 -25.63
N THR A 285 7.25 -2.04 -26.14
CA THR A 285 8.62 -1.81 -25.70
C THR A 285 8.87 -0.30 -25.56
N VAL A 286 9.08 0.15 -24.33
CA VAL A 286 9.44 1.54 -24.04
C VAL A 286 10.80 1.77 -24.72
N ASN A 287 10.85 2.75 -25.63
CA ASN A 287 12.08 3.19 -26.30
C ASN A 287 13.06 3.84 -25.33
#